data_AF-A0A162CR28-F1
#
_entry.id   AF-A0A162CR28-F1
#
_cell.length_a   1.000
_cell.length_b   1.000
_cell.length_c   1.000
_cell.angle_alpha   90.00
_cell.angle_beta   90.00
_cell.angle_gamma   90.00
#
_symmetry.space_group_name_H-M   'P 1'
#
loop_
_entity.id
_entity.type
_entity.pdbx_description
1 polymer ?
#
loop_
_entity_poly.entity_id
_entity_poly.type
_entity_poly.pdbx_seq_one_letter_code
_entity_poly.pdbx_strand_id
1 'polypeptide(L)'
;MDYNQGLDISHQVQEDVWVDEINKFRINGRLCEWIAGFHPKQIPCQLDGGFLNGSYNVGQKVLFEDGTTWLLRFPRVKSIYPKYADEKVVMEVEALSLIRERTSVPIPDVKAWGLADSNPLGLGPFILMDFIDGVCLNNVFTGGDSRLLNKEIPDSDLEIVYRQIANFMLQIFEINFDRIGSLPTPRTGYSAPTCPLTWKIQEIAQTGGVHTFGDRTKGFSTTMAYFQYVIDQDWQQLRYQPNSITGELDAIAKYASLSILESLIPRFVNVAYEKGPFKLICDDFGPANMIVKSEKDLTIVGVVDLEWVYAGPAQLFGSAPWWLLHDRPVNEEWDFKDGNPPEATKRYFNCLDIFKEALAKEEAKMPRKPGTKLSELVKWSEDSGAIWFHMLLSSGFFDSLSFPCMQLRQYISDQWWRERVNELEVKPEVKHFVADKLQDLDAYDKNLDEIERLKDCLDRGEMTRDDFIVAVDGFPSSSKCRHIVE
;
A
#
# COMPACT_ATOMS: atom_id res chain seq x y z
N MET A 1 14.46 4.83 2.05
CA MET A 1 13.64 4.62 0.82
C MET A 1 14.10 5.64 -0.20
N ASP A 2 14.58 5.17 -1.34
CA ASP A 2 15.10 6.01 -2.42
C ASP A 2 13.94 6.47 -3.31
N TYR A 3 13.01 7.27 -2.79
CA TYR A 3 11.97 7.89 -3.62
C TYR A 3 12.57 9.05 -4.43
N ASN A 4 11.92 9.44 -5.51
CA ASN A 4 12.33 10.56 -6.34
C ASN A 4 11.92 11.89 -5.65
N GLN A 5 12.89 12.55 -5.02
CA GLN A 5 12.67 13.78 -4.25
C GLN A 5 12.19 14.94 -5.13
N GLY A 6 12.69 15.05 -6.37
CA GLY A 6 12.25 16.09 -7.31
C GLY A 6 10.75 15.96 -7.63
N LEU A 7 10.27 14.74 -7.82
CA LEU A 7 8.84 14.46 -7.98
C LEU A 7 8.06 14.77 -6.71
N ASP A 8 8.55 14.39 -5.52
CA ASP A 8 7.86 14.70 -4.26
C ASP A 8 7.65 16.20 -4.05
N ILE A 9 8.66 17.03 -4.38
CA ILE A 9 8.57 18.48 -4.34
C ILE A 9 7.48 18.98 -5.30
N SER A 10 7.48 18.50 -6.55
CA SER A 10 6.46 18.87 -7.55
C SER A 10 5.05 18.51 -7.08
N HIS A 11 4.88 17.26 -6.65
CA HIS A 11 3.61 16.72 -6.15
C HIS A 11 3.12 17.48 -4.91
N GLN A 12 4.02 17.94 -4.03
CA GLN A 12 3.64 18.79 -2.91
C GLN A 12 3.08 20.14 -3.35
N VAL A 13 3.67 20.78 -4.36
CA VAL A 13 3.15 22.05 -4.89
C VAL A 13 1.79 21.84 -5.56
N GLN A 14 1.60 20.74 -6.29
CA GLN A 14 0.31 20.36 -6.87
C GLN A 14 -0.77 20.14 -5.80
N GLU A 15 -0.41 19.46 -4.71
CA GLU A 15 -1.32 19.28 -3.56
C GLU A 15 -1.71 20.60 -2.92
N ASP A 16 -0.77 21.53 -2.74
CA ASP A 16 -1.09 22.83 -2.17
C ASP A 16 -2.11 23.59 -3.05
N VAL A 17 -1.96 23.56 -4.39
CA VAL A 17 -2.94 24.13 -5.33
C VAL A 17 -4.30 23.45 -5.19
N TRP A 18 -4.32 22.12 -5.18
CA TRP A 18 -5.56 21.35 -5.10
C TRP A 18 -6.28 21.53 -3.75
N VAL A 19 -5.54 21.57 -2.64
CA VAL A 19 -6.09 21.86 -1.30
C VAL A 19 -6.66 23.28 -1.23
N ASP A 20 -6.01 24.26 -1.85
CA ASP A 20 -6.54 25.62 -1.98
C ASP A 20 -7.87 25.63 -2.75
N GLU A 21 -8.00 24.85 -3.83
CA GLU A 21 -9.27 24.68 -4.54
C GLU A 21 -10.35 24.05 -3.65
N ILE A 22 -10.06 22.95 -2.95
CA ILE A 22 -11.04 22.36 -2.02
C ILE A 22 -11.47 23.39 -0.96
N ASN A 23 -10.52 24.15 -0.41
CA ASN A 23 -10.82 25.17 0.60
C ASN A 23 -11.71 26.28 0.07
N LYS A 24 -11.61 26.67 -1.21
CA LYS A 24 -12.55 27.61 -1.83
C LYS A 24 -13.99 27.09 -1.74
N PHE A 25 -14.23 25.82 -2.09
CA PHE A 25 -15.57 25.20 -1.99
C PHE A 25 -16.04 24.96 -0.55
N ARG A 26 -15.11 24.73 0.39
CA ARG A 26 -15.43 24.63 1.82
C ARG A 26 -15.91 25.95 2.38
N ILE A 27 -15.16 27.04 2.12
CA ILE A 27 -15.43 28.37 2.70
C ILE A 27 -16.71 28.99 2.11
N ASN A 28 -16.95 28.81 0.81
CA ASN A 28 -18.12 29.38 0.15
C ASN A 28 -19.41 28.55 0.31
N GLY A 29 -19.37 27.43 1.05
CA GLY A 29 -20.53 26.58 1.34
C GLY A 29 -20.96 25.63 0.21
N ARG A 30 -20.42 25.78 -1.01
CA ARG A 30 -20.80 24.95 -2.17
C ARG A 30 -20.50 23.47 -1.98
N LEU A 31 -19.48 23.14 -1.17
CA LEU A 31 -19.20 21.74 -0.83
C LEU A 31 -20.38 21.11 -0.06
N CYS A 32 -20.92 21.81 0.94
CA CYS A 32 -22.09 21.33 1.69
C CYS A 32 -23.35 21.28 0.81
N GLU A 33 -23.58 22.28 -0.04
CA GLU A 33 -24.71 22.30 -0.98
C GLU A 33 -24.68 21.07 -1.90
N TRP A 34 -23.51 20.74 -2.43
CA TRP A 34 -23.32 19.56 -3.27
C TRP A 34 -23.54 18.25 -2.50
N ILE A 35 -22.97 18.13 -1.29
CA ILE A 35 -23.13 16.94 -0.44
C ILE A 35 -24.59 16.72 -0.02
N ALA A 36 -25.30 17.79 0.33
CA ALA A 36 -26.71 17.74 0.70
C ALA A 36 -27.58 17.12 -0.39
N GLY A 37 -27.21 17.28 -1.66
CA GLY A 37 -27.90 16.67 -2.80
C GLY A 37 -27.91 15.14 -2.79
N PHE A 38 -26.94 14.50 -2.12
CA PHE A 38 -26.90 13.03 -1.96
C PHE A 38 -27.74 12.53 -0.78
N HIS A 39 -28.15 13.41 0.14
CA HIS A 39 -29.00 13.02 1.24
C HIS A 39 -30.40 12.66 0.73
N PRO A 40 -31.02 11.53 1.13
CA PRO A 40 -32.34 11.13 0.63
C PRO A 40 -33.45 12.17 0.83
N LYS A 41 -33.31 13.00 1.87
CA LYS A 41 -34.23 14.10 2.20
C LYS A 41 -33.70 15.48 1.78
N GLN A 42 -32.53 15.55 1.16
CA GLN A 42 -31.82 16.77 0.78
C GLN A 42 -31.76 17.82 1.90
N ILE A 43 -31.46 17.36 3.13
CA ILE A 43 -31.35 18.26 4.27
C ILE A 43 -29.97 18.93 4.28
N PRO A 44 -29.87 20.17 4.77
CA PRO A 44 -28.59 20.85 4.91
C PRO A 44 -27.60 20.09 5.79
N CYS A 45 -26.32 20.31 5.51
CA CYS A 45 -25.21 19.85 6.34
C CYS A 45 -24.19 20.96 6.56
N GLN A 46 -23.36 20.78 7.58
CA GLN A 46 -22.20 21.62 7.87
C GLN A 46 -20.94 20.78 7.95
N LEU A 47 -19.80 21.41 7.69
CA LEU A 47 -18.49 20.79 7.90
C LEU A 47 -18.25 20.63 9.40
N ASP A 48 -17.81 19.46 9.83
CA ASP A 48 -17.44 19.18 11.21
C ASP A 48 -15.91 19.07 11.31
N GLY A 49 -15.27 20.12 11.81
CA GLY A 49 -13.82 20.18 11.99
C GLY A 49 -13.00 20.39 10.71
N GLY A 50 -11.68 20.19 10.86
CA GLY A 50 -10.69 20.29 9.78
C GLY A 50 -10.68 19.06 8.87
N PHE A 51 -9.68 19.00 8.00
CA PHE A 51 -9.45 17.80 7.20
C PHE A 51 -8.97 16.64 8.09
N LEU A 52 -9.46 15.46 7.78
CA LEU A 52 -8.96 14.18 8.29
C LEU A 52 -8.00 13.63 7.24
N ASN A 53 -6.71 13.97 7.39
CA ASN A 53 -5.69 13.62 6.40
C ASN A 53 -5.17 12.20 6.66
N GLY A 54 -5.27 11.35 5.64
CA GLY A 54 -4.53 10.09 5.55
C GLY A 54 -3.35 10.20 4.59
N SER A 55 -2.65 9.07 4.40
CA SER A 55 -1.55 8.99 3.43
C SER A 55 -2.05 9.18 1.99
N TYR A 56 -3.24 8.64 1.67
CA TYR A 56 -3.77 8.60 0.31
C TYR A 56 -5.05 9.37 0.07
N ASN A 57 -5.74 9.82 1.13
CA ASN A 57 -6.98 10.59 1.00
C ASN A 57 -7.00 11.82 1.91
N VAL A 58 -7.65 12.88 1.45
CA VAL A 58 -8.18 13.93 2.31
C VAL A 58 -9.63 13.57 2.64
N GLY A 59 -9.93 13.48 3.93
CA GLY A 59 -11.28 13.32 4.46
C GLY A 59 -11.88 14.64 4.95
N GLN A 60 -13.17 14.85 4.73
CA GLN A 60 -13.96 15.92 5.33
C GLN A 60 -15.19 15.30 5.99
N LYS A 61 -15.24 15.39 7.32
CA LYS A 61 -16.43 14.99 8.08
C LYS A 61 -17.54 16.03 7.90
N VAL A 62 -18.76 15.57 7.70
CA VAL A 62 -19.95 16.41 7.57
C VAL A 62 -21.03 15.97 8.53
N LEU A 63 -21.73 16.94 9.11
CA LEU A 63 -22.84 16.74 10.04
C LEU A 63 -24.12 17.31 9.44
N PHE A 64 -25.12 16.46 9.26
CA PHE A 64 -26.46 16.84 8.82
C PHE A 64 -27.31 17.34 9.99
N GLU A 65 -28.33 18.15 9.71
CA GLU A 65 -29.23 18.68 10.74
C GLU A 65 -30.00 17.61 11.54
N ASP A 66 -30.17 16.41 10.99
CA ASP A 66 -30.80 15.29 11.68
C ASP A 66 -29.84 14.48 12.57
N GLY A 67 -28.58 14.91 12.66
CA GLY A 67 -27.53 14.26 13.45
C GLY A 67 -26.74 13.19 12.70
N THR A 68 -27.09 12.87 11.46
CA THR A 68 -26.33 11.93 10.63
C THR A 68 -24.94 12.50 10.32
N THR A 69 -23.91 11.66 10.40
CA THR A 69 -22.52 12.01 10.10
C THR A 69 -21.98 11.20 8.93
N TRP A 70 -21.47 11.88 7.92
CA TRP A 70 -20.81 11.25 6.77
C TRP A 70 -19.36 11.73 6.65
N LEU A 71 -18.57 10.94 5.93
CA LEU A 71 -17.21 11.27 5.54
C LEU A 71 -17.15 11.38 4.02
N LEU A 72 -16.76 12.56 3.53
CA LEU A 72 -16.36 12.76 2.14
C LEU A 72 -14.86 12.54 2.02
N ARG A 73 -14.44 11.69 1.09
CA ARG A 73 -13.03 11.41 0.80
C ARG A 73 -12.68 11.74 -0.64
N PHE A 74 -11.53 12.38 -0.81
CA PHE A 74 -10.88 12.56 -2.10
C PHE A 74 -9.49 11.95 -2.09
N PRO A 75 -9.07 11.22 -3.14
CA PRO A 75 -7.69 10.81 -3.29
C PRO A 75 -6.76 12.03 -3.36
N ARG A 76 -5.63 11.98 -2.65
CA ARG A 76 -4.64 13.07 -2.59
C ARG A 76 -3.88 13.15 -3.90
N VAL A 77 -3.77 14.34 -4.48
CA VAL A 77 -3.04 14.53 -5.74
C VAL A 77 -1.54 14.33 -5.56
N LYS A 78 -0.99 14.60 -4.36
CA LYS A 78 0.42 14.30 -4.07
C LYS A 78 0.72 12.81 -4.01
N SER A 79 -0.21 12.04 -3.45
CA SER A 79 0.02 10.62 -3.13
C SER A 79 -0.50 9.69 -4.20
N ILE A 80 -1.32 10.19 -5.12
CA ILE A 80 -2.00 9.37 -6.11
C ILE A 80 -1.63 9.76 -7.52
N TYR A 81 -1.00 8.83 -8.25
CA TYR A 81 -0.79 8.98 -9.69
C TYR A 81 -2.12 9.28 -10.40
N PRO A 82 -2.26 10.44 -11.07
CA PRO A 82 -3.55 10.95 -11.50
C PRO A 82 -4.35 9.99 -12.38
N LYS A 83 -3.68 9.20 -13.23
CA LYS A 83 -4.35 8.23 -14.12
C LYS A 83 -4.97 7.04 -13.38
N TYR A 84 -4.61 6.81 -12.12
CA TYR A 84 -5.08 5.67 -11.32
C TYR A 84 -6.09 6.08 -10.24
N ALA A 85 -6.37 7.38 -10.07
CA ALA A 85 -7.25 7.88 -9.03
C ALA A 85 -8.69 7.33 -9.15
N ASP A 86 -9.22 7.29 -10.38
CA ASP A 86 -10.55 6.74 -10.66
C ASP A 86 -10.61 5.24 -10.37
N GLU A 87 -9.64 4.48 -10.88
CA GLU A 87 -9.56 3.02 -10.67
C GLU A 87 -9.45 2.69 -9.18
N LYS A 88 -8.63 3.44 -8.42
CA LYS A 88 -8.51 3.31 -6.97
C LYS A 88 -9.86 3.44 -6.26
N VAL A 89 -10.61 4.50 -6.56
CA VAL A 89 -11.93 4.77 -5.97
C VAL A 89 -12.92 3.65 -6.32
N VAL A 90 -12.94 3.24 -7.59
CA VAL A 90 -13.82 2.17 -8.07
C VAL A 90 -13.52 0.86 -7.36
N MET A 91 -12.25 0.45 -7.27
CA MET A 91 -11.86 -0.82 -6.63
C MET A 91 -12.29 -0.86 -5.16
N GLU A 92 -12.14 0.24 -4.44
CA GLU A 92 -12.59 0.34 -3.05
C GLU A 92 -14.12 0.24 -2.91
N VAL A 93 -14.88 0.92 -3.77
CA VAL A 93 -16.35 0.82 -3.78
C VAL A 93 -16.81 -0.62 -4.05
N GLU A 94 -16.17 -1.32 -5.00
CA GLU A 94 -16.46 -2.73 -5.28
C GLU A 94 -16.13 -3.64 -4.09
N ALA A 95 -14.98 -3.44 -3.45
CA ALA A 95 -14.58 -4.23 -2.29
C ALA A 95 -15.51 -4.01 -1.09
N LEU A 96 -15.87 -2.75 -0.79
CA LEU A 96 -16.83 -2.42 0.27
C LEU A 96 -18.18 -3.10 0.03
N SER A 97 -18.67 -3.10 -1.22
CA SER A 97 -19.92 -3.81 -1.54
C SER A 97 -19.78 -5.32 -1.37
N LEU A 98 -18.70 -5.91 -1.91
CA LEU A 98 -18.47 -7.34 -1.86
C LEU A 98 -18.32 -7.85 -0.42
N ILE A 99 -17.58 -7.14 0.42
CA ILE A 99 -17.38 -7.48 1.84
C ILE A 99 -18.71 -7.38 2.59
N ARG A 100 -19.50 -6.32 2.36
CA ARG A 100 -20.83 -6.16 2.99
C ARG A 100 -21.78 -7.31 2.67
N GLU A 101 -21.75 -7.78 1.41
CA GLU A 101 -22.66 -8.83 0.93
C GLU A 101 -22.27 -10.23 1.42
N ARG A 102 -20.98 -10.46 1.72
CA ARG A 102 -20.43 -11.79 1.97
C ARG A 102 -19.97 -12.02 3.40
N THR A 103 -19.86 -10.96 4.19
CA THR A 103 -19.28 -11.00 5.53
C THR A 103 -20.08 -10.17 6.52
N SER A 104 -19.76 -10.30 7.80
CA SER A 104 -20.23 -9.44 8.89
C SER A 104 -19.16 -8.44 9.35
N VAL A 105 -18.12 -8.20 8.54
CA VAL A 105 -17.06 -7.25 8.89
C VAL A 105 -17.71 -5.85 8.96
N PRO A 106 -17.50 -5.08 10.05
CA PRO A 106 -18.12 -3.78 10.21
C PRO A 106 -17.41 -2.77 9.29
N ILE A 107 -18.03 -2.41 8.16
CA ILE A 107 -17.47 -1.49 7.17
C ILE A 107 -18.44 -0.32 6.89
N PRO A 108 -17.95 0.86 6.49
CA PRO A 108 -18.80 2.04 6.26
C PRO A 108 -19.70 1.88 5.03
N ASP A 109 -20.96 2.31 5.10
CA ASP A 109 -21.85 2.31 3.94
C ASP A 109 -21.54 3.46 3.00
N VAL A 110 -21.29 3.14 1.74
CA VAL A 110 -21.13 4.12 0.66
C VAL A 110 -22.49 4.73 0.34
N LYS A 111 -22.59 6.06 0.43
CA LYS A 111 -23.79 6.85 0.12
C LYS A 111 -23.74 7.38 -1.31
N ALA A 112 -22.56 7.81 -1.74
CA ALA A 112 -22.30 8.22 -3.10
C ALA A 112 -20.82 8.03 -3.42
N TRP A 113 -20.51 7.99 -4.71
CA TRP A 113 -19.14 8.02 -5.22
C TRP A 113 -19.19 8.61 -6.64
N GLY A 114 -18.03 8.98 -7.17
CA GLY A 114 -17.96 9.45 -8.55
C GLY A 114 -16.53 9.48 -9.07
N LEU A 115 -16.42 9.38 -10.40
CA LEU A 115 -15.19 9.56 -11.16
C LEU A 115 -14.83 11.04 -11.26
N ALA A 116 -13.56 11.34 -11.57
CA ALA A 116 -13.06 12.70 -11.73
C ALA A 116 -13.92 13.53 -12.69
N ASP A 117 -14.17 13.00 -13.89
CA ASP A 117 -14.93 13.68 -14.95
C ASP A 117 -16.42 13.88 -14.60
N SER A 118 -16.93 13.10 -13.64
CA SER A 118 -18.32 13.19 -13.17
C SER A 118 -18.50 14.13 -11.98
N ASN A 119 -17.41 14.59 -11.36
CA ASN A 119 -17.45 15.48 -10.22
C ASN A 119 -17.67 16.94 -10.68
N PRO A 120 -18.84 17.56 -10.41
CA PRO A 120 -19.15 18.91 -10.89
C PRO A 120 -18.30 20.00 -10.23
N LEU A 121 -17.60 19.69 -9.14
CA LEU A 121 -16.67 20.61 -8.48
C LEU A 121 -15.26 20.56 -9.09
N GLY A 122 -14.96 19.59 -9.96
CA GLY A 122 -13.63 19.43 -10.56
C GLY A 122 -12.54 19.05 -9.56
N LEU A 123 -12.91 18.49 -8.40
CA LEU A 123 -11.97 18.16 -7.31
C LEU A 123 -11.36 16.76 -7.42
N GLY A 124 -11.62 16.04 -8.51
CA GLY A 124 -11.21 14.65 -8.71
C GLY A 124 -12.30 13.64 -8.29
N PRO A 125 -12.00 12.34 -8.32
CA PRO A 125 -12.95 11.31 -7.90
C PRO A 125 -13.17 11.36 -6.39
N PHE A 126 -14.28 10.80 -5.92
CA PHE A 126 -14.64 10.86 -4.51
C PHE A 126 -15.42 9.65 -4.04
N ILE A 127 -15.41 9.44 -2.72
CA ILE A 127 -16.34 8.54 -2.03
C ILE A 127 -16.98 9.31 -0.87
N LEU A 128 -18.29 9.23 -0.76
CA LEU A 128 -19.08 9.73 0.35
C LEU A 128 -19.68 8.53 1.08
N MET A 129 -19.37 8.38 2.37
CA MET A 129 -19.72 7.19 3.15
C MET A 129 -20.09 7.53 4.59
N ASP A 130 -20.61 6.58 5.35
CA ASP A 130 -20.82 6.75 6.79
C ASP A 130 -19.52 7.12 7.52
N PHE A 131 -19.60 8.06 8.45
CA PHE A 131 -18.53 8.31 9.40
C PHE A 131 -18.67 7.34 10.58
N ILE A 132 -17.63 6.54 10.85
CA ILE A 132 -17.64 5.59 11.98
C ILE A 132 -17.06 6.28 13.22
N ASP A 133 -17.90 6.47 14.23
CA ASP A 133 -17.46 7.01 15.52
C ASP A 133 -16.61 6.01 16.30
N GLY A 134 -15.51 6.49 16.88
CA GLY A 134 -14.60 5.71 17.71
C GLY A 134 -13.19 6.29 17.71
N VAL A 135 -12.21 5.45 18.04
CA VAL A 135 -10.79 5.80 18.07
C VAL A 135 -10.04 4.87 17.11
N CYS A 136 -9.14 5.42 16.29
CA CYS A 136 -8.26 4.61 15.48
C CYS A 136 -7.39 3.72 16.38
N LEU A 137 -7.42 2.41 16.14
CA LEU A 137 -6.69 1.41 16.92
C LEU A 137 -5.19 1.70 16.94
N ASN A 138 -4.63 2.20 15.84
CA ASN A 138 -3.24 2.60 15.79
C ASN A 138 -2.89 3.68 16.81
N ASN A 139 -3.77 4.67 17.03
CA ASN A 139 -3.54 5.71 18.04
C ASN A 139 -3.66 5.18 19.48
N VAL A 140 -4.37 4.07 19.69
CA VAL A 140 -4.48 3.42 21.02
C VAL A 140 -3.22 2.60 21.32
N PHE A 141 -2.67 1.94 20.30
CA PHE A 141 -1.61 0.94 20.46
C PHE A 141 -0.21 1.44 20.13
N THR A 142 -0.07 2.60 19.49
CA THR A 142 1.20 3.28 19.28
C THR A 142 1.32 4.48 20.23
N GLY A 143 2.54 4.92 20.51
CA GLY A 143 2.78 6.02 21.42
C GLY A 143 4.26 6.37 21.54
N GLY A 144 4.53 7.61 21.97
CA GLY A 144 5.89 8.14 22.03
C GLY A 144 6.46 8.48 20.64
N ASP A 145 7.78 8.40 20.50
CA ASP A 145 8.50 8.75 19.28
C ASP A 145 8.61 7.57 18.27
N SER A 146 8.07 6.39 18.60
CA SER A 146 8.15 5.19 17.75
C SER A 146 6.89 5.01 16.91
N ARG A 147 7.05 4.52 15.67
CA ARG A 147 5.92 4.12 14.81
C ARG A 147 5.44 2.70 15.11
N LEU A 148 6.19 1.95 15.91
CA LEU A 148 5.87 0.56 16.26
C LEU A 148 4.83 0.47 17.37
N LEU A 149 4.20 -0.71 17.44
CA LEU A 149 3.39 -1.13 18.58
C LEU A 149 4.11 -0.84 19.91
N ASN A 150 3.45 -0.10 20.79
CA ASN A 150 3.98 0.24 22.10
C ASN A 150 4.25 -1.05 22.91
N LYS A 151 5.47 -1.13 23.45
CA LYS A 151 5.96 -2.29 24.22
C LYS A 151 5.19 -2.50 25.52
N GLU A 152 4.52 -1.46 26.03
CA GLU A 152 3.73 -1.50 27.26
C GLU A 152 2.33 -2.08 27.06
N ILE A 153 1.90 -2.30 25.80
CA ILE A 153 0.59 -2.89 25.52
C ILE A 153 0.55 -4.34 26.04
N PRO A 154 -0.37 -4.67 26.96
CA PRO A 154 -0.50 -6.02 27.50
C PRO A 154 -0.86 -7.02 26.41
N ASP A 155 -0.32 -8.24 26.51
CA ASP A 155 -0.65 -9.32 25.57
C ASP A 155 -2.15 -9.66 25.57
N SER A 156 -2.86 -9.44 26.69
CA SER A 156 -4.33 -9.61 26.77
C SER A 156 -5.09 -8.67 25.83
N ASP A 157 -4.59 -7.45 25.64
CA ASP A 157 -5.23 -6.45 24.79
C ASP A 157 -4.98 -6.78 23.32
N LEU A 158 -3.76 -7.27 23.01
CA LEU A 158 -3.44 -7.84 21.71
C LEU A 158 -4.33 -9.04 21.39
N GLU A 159 -4.54 -9.96 22.34
CA GLU A 159 -5.43 -11.11 22.16
C GLU A 159 -6.87 -10.68 21.81
N ILE A 160 -7.41 -9.66 22.49
CA ILE A 160 -8.76 -9.13 22.22
C ILE A 160 -8.88 -8.62 20.78
N VAL A 161 -7.89 -7.85 20.34
CA VAL A 161 -7.86 -7.25 19.00
C VAL A 161 -7.60 -8.30 17.93
N TYR A 162 -6.54 -9.11 18.07
CA TYR A 162 -6.17 -10.14 17.11
C TYR A 162 -7.25 -11.19 16.91
N ARG A 163 -8.02 -11.51 17.95
CA ARG A 163 -9.20 -12.38 17.81
C ARG A 163 -10.25 -11.80 16.85
N GLN A 164 -10.52 -10.50 16.94
CA GLN A 164 -11.49 -9.85 16.04
C GLN A 164 -10.93 -9.76 14.62
N ILE A 165 -9.66 -9.37 14.47
CA ILE A 165 -9.00 -9.29 13.15
C ILE A 165 -8.96 -10.67 12.48
N ALA A 166 -8.58 -11.72 13.22
CA ALA A 166 -8.58 -13.08 12.72
C ALA A 166 -9.98 -13.52 12.27
N ASN A 167 -11.03 -13.17 13.03
CA ASN A 167 -12.40 -13.43 12.63
C ASN A 167 -12.74 -12.74 11.29
N PHE A 168 -12.37 -11.47 11.10
CA PHE A 168 -12.57 -10.75 9.84
C PHE A 168 -11.79 -11.38 8.69
N MET A 169 -10.51 -11.69 8.89
CA MET A 169 -9.66 -12.34 7.89
C MET A 169 -10.23 -13.70 7.47
N LEU A 170 -10.74 -14.50 8.41
CA LEU A 170 -11.35 -15.78 8.11
C LEU A 170 -12.60 -15.64 7.23
N GLN A 171 -13.43 -14.61 7.46
CA GLN A 171 -14.58 -14.32 6.61
C GLN A 171 -14.18 -13.85 5.21
N ILE A 172 -13.22 -12.93 5.13
CA ILE A 172 -12.69 -12.42 3.85
C ILE A 172 -12.02 -13.55 3.05
N PHE A 173 -11.34 -14.48 3.72
CA PHE A 173 -10.68 -15.61 3.08
C PHE A 173 -11.65 -16.58 2.38
N GLU A 174 -12.93 -16.57 2.72
CA GLU A 174 -13.95 -17.37 2.01
C GLU A 174 -14.36 -16.77 0.66
N ILE A 175 -13.97 -15.51 0.38
CA ILE A 175 -14.20 -14.86 -0.91
C ILE A 175 -13.18 -15.38 -1.92
N ASN A 176 -13.67 -16.10 -2.93
CA ASN A 176 -12.86 -16.79 -3.93
C ASN A 176 -12.98 -16.14 -5.31
N PHE A 177 -11.87 -16.14 -6.03
CA PHE A 177 -11.78 -15.73 -7.44
C PHE A 177 -11.07 -16.81 -8.26
N ASP A 178 -11.43 -16.87 -9.56
CA ASP A 178 -10.87 -17.85 -10.51
C ASP A 178 -9.55 -17.38 -11.15
N ARG A 179 -9.22 -16.10 -11.02
CA ARG A 179 -7.97 -15.50 -11.53
C ARG A 179 -7.45 -14.42 -10.58
N ILE A 180 -6.15 -14.17 -10.66
CA ILE A 180 -5.51 -13.01 -10.06
C ILE A 180 -5.72 -11.82 -11.00
N GLY A 181 -6.16 -10.69 -10.45
CA GLY A 181 -6.50 -9.51 -11.24
C GLY A 181 -7.31 -8.47 -10.46
N SER A 182 -7.69 -7.39 -11.14
CA SER A 182 -8.67 -6.44 -10.61
C SER A 182 -9.99 -7.12 -10.29
N LEU A 183 -10.74 -6.53 -9.36
CA LEU A 183 -12.05 -7.05 -8.98
C LEU A 183 -13.04 -6.90 -10.15
N PRO A 184 -13.99 -7.83 -10.30
CA PRO A 184 -15.17 -7.58 -11.12
C PRO A 184 -15.90 -6.34 -10.64
N THR A 185 -16.51 -5.59 -11.56
CA THR A 185 -17.12 -4.29 -11.28
C THR A 185 -18.67 -4.26 -11.42
N PRO A 186 -19.43 -5.19 -10.81
CA PRO A 186 -20.88 -5.23 -10.99
C PRO A 186 -21.61 -4.06 -10.31
N ARG A 187 -21.00 -3.35 -9.37
CA ARG A 187 -21.64 -2.23 -8.65
C ARG A 187 -21.42 -0.90 -9.35
N THR A 188 -20.22 -0.70 -9.88
CA THR A 188 -19.79 0.54 -10.52
C THR A 188 -19.99 0.51 -12.04
N GLY A 189 -19.99 -0.67 -12.65
CA GLY A 189 -20.01 -0.83 -14.11
C GLY A 189 -18.74 -0.34 -14.80
N TYR A 190 -17.69 -0.01 -14.04
CA TYR A 190 -16.44 0.51 -14.57
C TYR A 190 -15.69 -0.55 -15.37
N SER A 191 -15.16 -0.20 -16.54
CA SER A 191 -14.37 -1.12 -17.36
C SER A 191 -12.94 -1.25 -16.83
N ALA A 192 -12.78 -1.87 -15.66
CA ALA A 192 -11.48 -2.05 -15.02
C ALA A 192 -10.53 -2.88 -15.91
N PRO A 193 -9.23 -2.52 -15.98
CA PRO A 193 -8.21 -3.40 -16.54
C PRO A 193 -8.18 -4.75 -15.82
N THR A 194 -7.69 -5.80 -16.48
CA THR A 194 -7.63 -7.13 -15.84
C THR A 194 -6.44 -7.22 -14.88
N CYS A 195 -5.32 -6.57 -15.20
CA CYS A 195 -4.16 -6.49 -14.32
C CYS A 195 -4.48 -5.62 -13.09
N PRO A 196 -4.15 -6.05 -11.85
CA PRO A 196 -4.55 -5.35 -10.65
C PRO A 196 -3.75 -4.06 -10.43
N LEU A 197 -4.42 -3.00 -9.99
CA LEU A 197 -3.79 -1.83 -9.39
C LEU A 197 -3.42 -2.13 -7.93
N THR A 198 -2.19 -2.57 -7.71
CA THR A 198 -1.65 -2.83 -6.37
C THR A 198 -1.01 -1.58 -5.77
N TRP A 199 -0.83 -1.57 -4.45
CA TRP A 199 -0.13 -0.50 -3.76
C TRP A 199 1.30 -0.32 -4.28
N LYS A 200 2.00 -1.43 -4.54
CA LYS A 200 3.37 -1.41 -5.07
C LYS A 200 3.49 -0.68 -6.41
N ILE A 201 2.64 -1.02 -7.38
CA ILE A 201 2.70 -0.41 -8.72
C ILE A 201 2.42 1.10 -8.62
N GLN A 202 1.43 1.45 -7.82
CA GLN A 202 1.11 2.84 -7.52
C GLN A 202 2.31 3.58 -6.97
N GLU A 203 2.95 3.04 -5.92
CA GLU A 203 4.09 3.68 -5.27
C GLU A 203 5.26 3.86 -6.25
N ILE A 204 5.63 2.81 -6.99
CA ILE A 204 6.72 2.92 -7.98
C ILE A 204 6.41 4.00 -9.02
N ALA A 205 5.15 4.13 -9.45
CA ALA A 205 4.75 5.16 -10.40
C ALA A 205 4.77 6.56 -9.78
N GLN A 206 4.17 6.74 -8.61
CA GLN A 206 3.96 8.04 -8.01
C GLN A 206 5.21 8.59 -7.34
N THR A 207 5.94 7.76 -6.60
CA THR A 207 7.10 8.18 -5.82
C THR A 207 8.42 7.82 -6.52
N GLY A 208 8.43 6.80 -7.39
CA GLY A 208 9.60 6.44 -8.19
C GLY A 208 9.63 7.05 -9.60
N GLY A 209 8.48 7.48 -10.13
CA GLY A 209 8.37 8.02 -11.50
C GLY A 209 8.48 6.96 -12.60
N VAL A 210 8.28 5.67 -12.29
CA VAL A 210 8.42 4.55 -13.23
C VAL A 210 7.11 3.79 -13.37
N HIS A 211 6.68 3.51 -14.59
CA HIS A 211 5.48 2.71 -14.85
C HIS A 211 5.83 1.25 -15.11
N THR A 212 5.34 0.35 -14.25
CA THR A 212 5.72 -1.08 -14.24
C THR A 212 4.55 -2.03 -14.57
N PHE A 213 3.43 -1.50 -15.05
CA PHE A 213 2.20 -2.28 -15.29
C PHE A 213 2.36 -3.40 -16.33
N GLY A 214 3.17 -3.20 -17.37
CA GLY A 214 3.16 -4.05 -18.55
C GLY A 214 1.79 -4.04 -19.26
N ASP A 215 1.38 -5.19 -19.81
CA ASP A 215 0.09 -5.36 -20.49
C ASP A 215 -1.07 -5.47 -19.50
N ARG A 216 -1.81 -4.37 -19.35
CA ARG A 216 -2.93 -4.26 -18.40
C ARG A 216 -4.17 -5.09 -18.74
N THR A 217 -4.23 -5.67 -19.93
CA THR A 217 -5.38 -6.49 -20.37
C THR A 217 -5.32 -7.93 -19.87
N LYS A 218 -4.20 -8.33 -19.24
CA LYS A 218 -3.96 -9.69 -18.77
C LYS A 218 -4.02 -9.77 -17.25
N GLY A 219 -4.71 -10.81 -16.76
CA GLY A 219 -4.59 -11.28 -15.38
C GLY A 219 -3.69 -12.49 -15.31
N PHE A 220 -3.60 -13.11 -14.12
CA PHE A 220 -2.75 -14.26 -13.90
C PHE A 220 -3.57 -15.48 -13.46
N SER A 221 -3.29 -16.64 -14.06
CA SER A 221 -3.93 -17.91 -13.72
C SER A 221 -3.15 -18.73 -12.68
N THR A 222 -1.97 -18.26 -12.28
CA THR A 222 -1.03 -18.99 -11.41
C THR A 222 -0.28 -18.03 -10.50
N THR A 223 0.00 -18.45 -9.27
CA THR A 223 0.78 -17.65 -8.31
C THR A 223 2.21 -17.43 -8.78
N MET A 224 2.87 -18.43 -9.38
CA MET A 224 4.21 -18.27 -9.96
C MET A 224 4.27 -17.13 -10.98
N ALA A 225 3.32 -17.06 -11.92
CA ALA A 225 3.29 -16.02 -12.93
C ALA A 225 3.07 -14.62 -12.32
N TYR A 226 2.24 -14.53 -11.28
CA TYR A 226 2.05 -13.28 -10.55
C TYR A 226 3.31 -12.86 -9.79
N PHE A 227 4.03 -13.79 -9.15
CA PHE A 227 5.29 -13.47 -8.46
C PHE A 227 6.39 -13.03 -9.43
N GLN A 228 6.49 -13.66 -10.60
CA GLN A 228 7.40 -13.23 -11.65
C GLN A 228 7.06 -11.81 -12.14
N TYR A 229 5.76 -11.52 -12.28
CA TYR A 229 5.29 -10.18 -12.62
C TYR A 229 5.67 -9.15 -11.56
N VAL A 230 5.46 -9.44 -10.28
CA VAL A 230 5.79 -8.54 -9.17
C VAL A 230 7.29 -8.27 -9.07
N ILE A 231 8.15 -9.29 -9.21
CA ILE A 231 9.61 -9.11 -9.21
C ILE A 231 10.10 -8.33 -10.42
N ASP A 232 9.47 -8.50 -11.59
CA ASP A 232 9.82 -7.71 -12.76
C ASP A 232 9.55 -6.22 -12.54
N GLN A 233 8.57 -5.85 -11.70
CA GLN A 233 8.36 -4.45 -11.31
C GLN A 233 9.57 -3.90 -10.54
N ASP A 234 10.14 -4.66 -9.60
CA ASP A 234 11.36 -4.27 -8.87
C ASP A 234 12.55 -4.12 -9.82
N TRP A 235 12.68 -5.02 -10.79
CA TRP A 235 13.70 -4.92 -11.82
C TRP A 235 13.54 -3.68 -12.70
N GLN A 236 12.31 -3.38 -13.14
CA GLN A 236 12.02 -2.19 -13.93
C GLN A 236 12.30 -0.92 -13.12
N GLN A 237 11.92 -0.88 -11.85
CA GLN A 237 12.24 0.23 -10.96
C GLN A 237 13.76 0.42 -10.84
N LEU A 238 14.51 -0.64 -10.49
CA LEU A 238 15.96 -0.60 -10.35
C LEU A 238 16.63 -0.10 -11.64
N ARG A 239 16.13 -0.50 -12.82
CA ARG A 239 16.67 -0.10 -14.12
C ARG A 239 16.32 1.32 -14.53
N TYR A 240 15.08 1.75 -14.34
CA TYR A 240 14.55 2.94 -14.99
C TYR A 240 14.41 4.15 -14.07
N GLN A 241 14.31 3.94 -12.76
CA GLN A 241 14.33 5.03 -11.80
C GLN A 241 15.78 5.51 -11.66
N PRO A 242 16.11 6.78 -11.97
CA PRO A 242 17.49 7.26 -11.99
C PRO A 242 18.21 7.07 -10.65
N ASN A 243 17.55 7.45 -9.56
CA ASN A 243 18.07 7.40 -8.19
C ASN A 243 17.74 6.08 -7.45
N SER A 244 17.53 4.97 -8.17
CA SER A 244 17.26 3.67 -7.55
C SER A 244 18.44 3.07 -6.77
N ILE A 245 19.59 3.73 -6.76
CA ILE A 245 20.82 3.34 -6.08
C ILE A 245 21.41 4.53 -5.32
N THR A 246 22.17 4.27 -4.26
CA THR A 246 22.92 5.30 -3.50
C THR A 246 24.43 5.28 -3.77
N GLY A 247 24.90 4.30 -4.55
CA GLY A 247 26.32 4.15 -4.92
C GLY A 247 26.62 2.76 -5.50
N GLU A 248 27.89 2.50 -5.78
CA GLU A 248 28.36 1.26 -6.42
C GLU A 248 27.99 0.01 -5.60
N LEU A 249 28.29 0.01 -4.30
CA LEU A 249 28.02 -1.13 -3.42
C LEU A 249 26.52 -1.43 -3.30
N ASP A 250 25.69 -0.38 -3.20
CA ASP A 250 24.24 -0.51 -3.15
C ASP A 250 23.67 -1.04 -4.48
N ALA A 251 24.19 -0.56 -5.61
CA ALA A 251 23.82 -1.05 -6.94
C ALA A 251 24.10 -2.54 -7.12
N ILE A 252 25.30 -2.99 -6.71
CA ILE A 252 25.68 -4.41 -6.72
C ILE A 252 24.76 -5.21 -5.80
N ALA A 253 24.54 -4.74 -4.57
CA ALA A 253 23.72 -5.42 -3.57
C ALA A 253 22.26 -5.59 -4.04
N LYS A 254 21.64 -4.53 -4.59
CA LYS A 254 20.27 -4.56 -5.11
C LYS A 254 20.15 -5.48 -6.33
N TYR A 255 21.04 -5.35 -7.31
CA TYR A 255 21.04 -6.21 -8.50
C TYR A 255 21.18 -7.68 -8.12
N ALA A 256 22.16 -8.00 -7.27
CA ALA A 256 22.43 -9.36 -6.86
C ALA A 256 21.26 -9.93 -6.04
N SER A 257 20.71 -9.14 -5.11
CA SER A 257 19.61 -9.58 -4.26
C SER A 257 18.33 -9.82 -5.06
N LEU A 258 17.97 -8.94 -6.02
CA LEU A 258 16.83 -9.19 -6.91
C LEU A 258 17.04 -10.44 -7.78
N SER A 259 18.26 -10.65 -8.30
CA SER A 259 18.60 -11.88 -9.05
C SER A 259 18.42 -13.13 -8.20
N ILE A 260 18.80 -13.07 -6.92
CA ILE A 260 18.63 -14.17 -5.97
C ILE A 260 17.15 -14.39 -5.68
N LEU A 261 16.39 -13.34 -5.35
CA LEU A 261 14.96 -13.43 -5.06
C LEU A 261 14.17 -14.01 -6.23
N GLU A 262 14.45 -13.57 -7.44
CA GLU A 262 13.86 -14.11 -8.67
C GLU A 262 14.13 -15.61 -8.79
N SER A 263 15.37 -16.04 -8.55
CA SER A 263 15.73 -17.47 -8.58
C SER A 263 15.04 -18.31 -7.49
N LEU A 264 14.58 -17.68 -6.41
CA LEU A 264 13.92 -18.34 -5.29
C LEU A 264 12.40 -18.43 -5.43
N ILE A 265 11.78 -17.77 -6.42
CA ILE A 265 10.31 -17.81 -6.63
C ILE A 265 9.77 -19.25 -6.56
N PRO A 266 10.33 -20.24 -7.29
CA PRO A 266 9.77 -21.60 -7.29
C PRO A 266 9.77 -22.28 -5.93
N ARG A 267 10.67 -21.89 -5.02
CA ARG A 267 10.76 -22.42 -3.66
C ARG A 267 9.61 -21.92 -2.77
N PHE A 268 9.09 -20.72 -3.05
CA PHE A 268 8.08 -20.04 -2.23
C PHE A 268 6.67 -20.08 -2.84
N VAL A 269 6.46 -20.93 -3.85
CA VAL A 269 5.12 -21.25 -4.36
C VAL A 269 4.58 -22.49 -3.67
N ASN A 270 3.50 -22.33 -2.93
CA ASN A 270 2.73 -23.42 -2.36
C ASN A 270 1.93 -24.10 -3.46
N VAL A 271 2.36 -25.32 -3.84
CA VAL A 271 1.76 -26.10 -4.94
C VAL A 271 0.26 -26.33 -4.74
N ALA A 272 -0.23 -26.42 -3.50
CA ALA A 272 -1.66 -26.61 -3.22
C ALA A 272 -2.53 -25.39 -3.58
N TYR A 273 -1.93 -24.19 -3.64
CA TYR A 273 -2.60 -22.92 -3.92
C TYR A 273 -2.14 -22.25 -5.21
N GLU A 274 -1.28 -22.91 -5.99
CA GLU A 274 -0.69 -22.35 -7.20
C GLU A 274 -1.73 -21.88 -8.22
N LYS A 275 -2.81 -22.65 -8.39
CA LYS A 275 -3.91 -22.37 -9.36
C LYS A 275 -5.18 -21.84 -8.69
N GLY A 276 -5.06 -21.33 -7.46
CA GLY A 276 -6.18 -20.83 -6.68
C GLY A 276 -6.85 -21.88 -5.77
N PRO A 277 -8.03 -21.57 -5.21
CA PRO A 277 -8.78 -20.33 -5.44
C PRO A 277 -8.01 -19.10 -4.98
N PHE A 278 -8.11 -18.01 -5.73
CA PHE A 278 -7.49 -16.72 -5.38
C PHE A 278 -8.39 -15.95 -4.41
N LYS A 279 -7.83 -15.02 -3.66
CA LYS A 279 -8.46 -14.38 -2.50
C LYS A 279 -8.53 -12.87 -2.66
N LEU A 280 -9.47 -12.25 -1.95
CA LEU A 280 -9.54 -10.79 -1.84
C LEU A 280 -8.36 -10.31 -0.99
N ILE A 281 -7.39 -9.65 -1.62
CA ILE A 281 -6.25 -9.02 -0.94
C ILE A 281 -6.53 -7.52 -0.86
N CYS A 282 -6.14 -6.93 0.26
CA CYS A 282 -6.13 -5.50 0.52
C CYS A 282 -4.73 -5.18 1.04
N ASP A 283 -3.89 -4.53 0.24
CA ASP A 283 -2.50 -4.27 0.63
C ASP A 283 -2.42 -3.36 1.88
N ASP A 284 -3.45 -2.55 2.13
CA ASP A 284 -3.53 -1.64 3.29
C ASP A 284 -4.36 -2.21 4.47
N PHE A 285 -4.63 -3.53 4.48
CA PHE A 285 -5.35 -4.14 5.61
C PHE A 285 -4.46 -4.21 6.85
N GLY A 286 -4.81 -3.48 7.91
CA GLY A 286 -4.10 -3.51 9.18
C GLY A 286 -4.71 -2.61 10.27
N PRO A 287 -4.13 -2.59 11.48
CA PRO A 287 -4.65 -1.85 12.63
C PRO A 287 -4.80 -0.33 12.44
N ALA A 288 -4.04 0.27 11.51
CA ALA A 288 -4.19 1.68 11.14
C ALA A 288 -5.58 2.01 10.57
N ASN A 289 -6.23 1.01 9.97
CA ASN A 289 -7.50 1.12 9.29
C ASN A 289 -8.65 0.48 10.09
N MET A 290 -8.48 0.38 11.41
CA MET A 290 -9.46 -0.19 12.33
C MET A 290 -9.88 0.83 13.38
N ILE A 291 -11.19 1.00 13.54
CA ILE A 291 -11.79 1.89 14.53
C ILE A 291 -12.33 1.04 15.68
N VAL A 292 -11.83 1.30 16.89
CA VAL A 292 -12.36 0.71 18.12
C VAL A 292 -13.32 1.66 18.80
N LYS A 293 -14.26 1.11 19.58
CA LYS A 293 -15.31 1.88 20.24
C LYS A 293 -14.75 2.93 21.21
N SER A 294 -13.68 2.60 21.94
CA SER A 294 -12.92 3.56 22.77
C SER A 294 -11.57 2.96 23.19
N GLU A 295 -10.68 3.76 23.80
CA GLU A 295 -9.43 3.27 24.40
C GLU A 295 -9.61 2.16 25.44
N LYS A 296 -10.79 2.07 26.09
CA LYS A 296 -11.10 1.05 27.12
C LYS A 296 -11.91 -0.12 26.59
N ASP A 297 -12.56 0.04 25.45
CA ASP A 297 -13.40 -0.97 24.81
C ASP A 297 -12.86 -1.19 23.40
N LEU A 298 -11.95 -2.16 23.31
CA LEU A 298 -11.22 -2.52 22.09
C LEU A 298 -12.08 -3.31 21.08
N THR A 299 -13.41 -3.25 21.20
CA THR A 299 -14.32 -3.78 20.18
C THR A 299 -14.16 -2.98 18.90
N ILE A 300 -13.81 -3.65 17.80
CA ILE A 300 -13.67 -3.04 16.48
C ILE A 300 -15.08 -2.80 15.93
N VAL A 301 -15.40 -1.53 15.71
CA VAL A 301 -16.69 -1.04 15.18
C VAL A 301 -16.58 -0.55 13.75
N GLY A 302 -15.37 -0.49 13.19
CA GLY A 302 -15.14 -0.12 11.80
C GLY A 302 -13.83 -0.68 11.25
N VAL A 303 -13.89 -1.20 10.03
CA VAL A 303 -12.77 -1.46 9.15
C VAL A 303 -12.94 -0.51 7.97
N VAL A 304 -12.03 0.46 7.86
CA VAL A 304 -12.09 1.56 6.90
C VAL A 304 -10.94 1.44 5.91
N ASP A 305 -10.83 2.38 4.96
CA ASP A 305 -9.70 2.51 4.03
C ASP A 305 -9.26 1.16 3.41
N LEU A 306 -10.24 0.45 2.84
CA LEU A 306 -10.03 -0.81 2.12
C LEU A 306 -9.49 -0.55 0.72
N GLU A 307 -8.29 0.02 0.67
CA GLU A 307 -7.62 0.48 -0.54
C GLU A 307 -6.67 -0.57 -1.10
N TRP A 308 -6.31 -0.42 -2.38
CA TRP A 308 -5.36 -1.31 -3.07
C TRP A 308 -5.84 -2.78 -3.04
N VAL A 309 -7.13 -2.94 -3.35
CA VAL A 309 -7.85 -4.21 -3.30
C VAL A 309 -7.85 -4.92 -4.64
N TYR A 310 -7.57 -6.22 -4.61
CA TYR A 310 -7.50 -7.06 -5.82
C TYR A 310 -7.70 -8.54 -5.49
N ALA A 311 -7.93 -9.34 -6.53
CA ALA A 311 -7.87 -10.80 -6.42
C ALA A 311 -6.40 -11.26 -6.52
N GLY A 312 -5.88 -11.92 -5.48
CA GLY A 312 -4.48 -12.33 -5.40
C GLY A 312 -4.25 -13.74 -4.85
N PRO A 313 -2.99 -14.20 -4.80
CA PRO A 313 -2.63 -15.53 -4.31
C PRO A 313 -3.13 -15.80 -2.88
N ALA A 314 -3.75 -16.97 -2.66
CA ALA A 314 -4.20 -17.35 -1.31
C ALA A 314 -3.05 -17.41 -0.29
N GLN A 315 -1.86 -17.83 -0.74
CA GLN A 315 -0.67 -17.88 0.11
C GLN A 315 -0.15 -16.49 0.50
N LEU A 316 -0.43 -15.46 -0.32
CA LEU A 316 -0.07 -14.09 0.01
C LEU A 316 -1.01 -13.55 1.10
N PHE A 317 -2.32 -13.76 0.94
CA PHE A 317 -3.31 -13.46 1.99
C PHE A 317 -3.02 -14.21 3.30
N GLY A 318 -2.70 -15.51 3.18
CA GLY A 318 -2.44 -16.40 4.31
C GLY A 318 -1.00 -16.38 4.80
N SER A 319 -0.23 -15.33 4.52
CA SER A 319 1.08 -15.15 5.15
C SER A 319 0.97 -14.56 6.54
N ALA A 320 1.96 -14.82 7.40
CA ALA A 320 2.08 -14.10 8.66
C ALA A 320 1.99 -12.58 8.41
N PRO A 321 1.11 -11.86 9.14
CA PRO A 321 0.87 -10.47 8.83
C PRO A 321 2.10 -9.58 9.05
N TRP A 322 2.35 -8.66 8.13
CA TRP A 322 3.41 -7.66 8.29
C TRP A 322 3.07 -6.62 9.37
N TRP A 323 1.78 -6.33 9.55
CA TRP A 323 1.28 -5.25 10.41
C TRP A 323 1.23 -5.58 11.90
N LEU A 324 1.79 -6.70 12.35
CA LEU A 324 1.72 -7.12 13.77
C LEU A 324 2.31 -6.09 14.73
N LEU A 325 3.32 -5.33 14.28
CA LEU A 325 3.87 -4.18 15.03
C LEU A 325 3.36 -2.83 14.51
N HIS A 326 2.23 -2.82 13.81
CA HIS A 326 1.54 -1.63 13.31
C HIS A 326 2.27 -0.85 12.21
N ASP A 327 3.43 -1.33 11.78
CA ASP A 327 4.23 -0.72 10.74
C ASP A 327 4.77 -1.77 9.76
N ARG A 328 5.00 -1.35 8.51
CA ARG A 328 5.69 -2.21 7.53
C ARG A 328 7.18 -2.29 7.92
N PRO A 329 7.81 -3.47 7.85
CA PRO A 329 9.20 -3.66 8.26
C PRO A 329 10.22 -3.12 7.24
N VAL A 330 10.09 -1.84 6.91
CA VAL A 330 10.84 -1.11 5.88
C VAL A 330 11.40 0.23 6.37
N ASN A 331 11.32 0.49 7.69
CA ASN A 331 11.85 1.68 8.34
C ASN A 331 13.09 1.36 9.18
N GLU A 332 13.85 2.38 9.59
CA GLU A 332 15.13 2.23 10.32
C GLU A 332 15.01 1.56 11.71
N GLU A 333 13.83 1.56 12.32
CA GLU A 333 13.56 0.85 13.58
C GLU A 333 13.61 -0.69 13.39
N TRP A 334 13.51 -1.14 12.14
CA TRP A 334 13.66 -2.53 11.73
C TRP A 334 15.09 -2.89 11.27
N ASP A 335 15.99 -1.91 11.18
CA ASP A 335 17.33 -2.15 10.66
C ASP A 335 18.18 -2.97 11.62
N PHE A 336 18.99 -3.85 11.04
CA PHE A 336 19.99 -4.59 11.78
C PHE A 336 21.13 -3.64 12.17
N LYS A 337 21.49 -3.62 13.45
CA LYS A 337 22.63 -2.83 13.95
C LYS A 337 23.81 -3.75 14.22
N ASP A 338 24.92 -3.53 13.52
CA ASP A 338 26.13 -4.35 13.59
C ASP A 338 25.87 -5.86 13.40
N GLY A 339 24.94 -6.19 12.49
CA GLY A 339 24.54 -7.58 12.21
C GLY A 339 23.60 -8.22 13.23
N ASN A 340 23.19 -7.49 14.27
CA ASN A 340 22.23 -7.97 15.26
C ASN A 340 20.80 -7.58 14.87
N PRO A 341 19.82 -8.49 15.04
CA PRO A 341 18.43 -8.17 14.79
C PRO A 341 17.93 -7.09 15.77
N PRO A 342 17.03 -6.18 15.34
CA PRO A 342 16.45 -5.18 16.23
C PRO A 342 15.61 -5.85 17.32
N GLU A 343 15.39 -5.16 18.44
CA GLU A 343 14.50 -5.62 19.52
C GLU A 343 13.07 -5.90 19.01
N ALA A 344 12.64 -5.13 18.00
CA ALA A 344 11.38 -5.32 17.28
C ALA A 344 11.20 -6.76 16.76
N THR A 345 12.29 -7.45 16.39
CA THR A 345 12.26 -8.85 15.93
C THR A 345 11.59 -9.78 16.93
N LYS A 346 12.04 -9.72 18.20
CA LYS A 346 11.50 -10.59 19.26
C LYS A 346 10.04 -10.27 19.53
N ARG A 347 9.69 -8.97 19.55
CA ARG A 347 8.30 -8.54 19.76
C ARG A 347 7.41 -8.98 18.59
N TYR A 348 7.89 -8.93 17.35
CA TYR A 348 7.17 -9.40 16.18
C TYR A 348 6.81 -10.89 16.31
N PHE A 349 7.77 -11.76 16.63
CA PHE A 349 7.52 -13.18 16.82
C PHE A 349 6.57 -13.46 17.99
N ASN A 350 6.69 -12.75 19.12
CA ASN A 350 5.73 -12.86 20.22
C ASN A 350 4.31 -12.50 19.76
N CYS A 351 4.14 -11.40 19.01
CA CYS A 351 2.84 -11.00 18.46
C CYS A 351 2.32 -12.02 17.44
N LEU A 352 3.22 -12.61 16.64
CA LEU A 352 2.87 -13.67 15.68
C LEU A 352 2.35 -14.91 16.39
N ASP A 353 2.94 -15.32 17.51
CA ASP A 353 2.45 -16.44 18.31
C ASP A 353 1.04 -16.17 18.87
N ILE A 354 0.82 -14.98 19.45
CA ILE A 354 -0.50 -14.55 19.94
C ILE A 354 -1.52 -14.56 18.79
N PHE A 355 -1.16 -14.02 17.63
CA PHE A 355 -2.03 -13.99 16.45
C PHE A 355 -2.35 -15.39 15.93
N LYS A 356 -1.37 -16.28 15.80
CA LYS A 356 -1.58 -17.67 15.37
C LYS A 356 -2.53 -18.40 16.31
N GLU A 357 -2.39 -18.21 17.61
CA GLU A 357 -3.31 -18.77 18.60
C GLU A 357 -4.73 -18.22 18.46
N ALA A 358 -4.88 -16.90 18.34
CA ALA A 358 -6.17 -16.25 18.16
C ALA A 358 -6.85 -16.74 16.87
N LEU A 359 -6.10 -16.82 15.77
CA LEU A 359 -6.56 -17.32 14.48
C LEU A 359 -7.02 -18.77 14.58
N ALA A 360 -6.23 -19.67 15.18
CA ALA A 360 -6.62 -21.06 15.34
C ALA A 360 -7.88 -21.22 16.21
N LYS A 361 -8.00 -20.43 17.29
CA LYS A 361 -9.17 -20.43 18.19
C LYS A 361 -10.44 -19.94 17.48
N GLU A 362 -10.36 -18.88 16.68
CA GLU A 362 -11.51 -18.39 15.90
C GLU A 362 -11.88 -19.33 14.75
N GLU A 363 -10.86 -19.87 14.08
CA GLU A 363 -11.04 -20.77 12.96
C GLU A 363 -11.74 -22.07 13.37
N ALA A 364 -11.47 -22.58 14.58
CA ALA A 364 -12.14 -23.75 15.15
C ALA A 364 -13.64 -23.54 15.45
N LYS A 365 -14.10 -22.29 15.56
CA LYS A 365 -15.52 -21.95 15.80
C LYS A 365 -16.36 -21.98 14.52
N MET A 366 -15.71 -21.92 13.35
CA MET A 366 -16.43 -21.83 12.08
C MET A 366 -16.87 -23.22 11.57
N PRO A 367 -18.13 -23.38 11.14
CA PRO A 367 -18.61 -24.64 10.55
C PRO A 367 -17.96 -24.84 9.17
N ARG A 368 -16.97 -25.72 9.05
CA ARG A 368 -16.12 -25.77 7.84
C ARG A 368 -16.29 -26.99 6.94
N LYS A 369 -16.13 -26.71 5.64
CA LYS A 369 -15.87 -27.68 4.57
C LYS A 369 -14.39 -28.15 4.62
N PRO A 370 -14.07 -29.40 4.25
CA PRO A 370 -12.69 -29.86 4.15
C PRO A 370 -11.92 -29.11 3.04
N GLY A 371 -10.70 -28.62 3.30
CA GLY A 371 -9.73 -28.34 2.23
C GLY A 371 -8.89 -27.07 2.29
N THR A 372 -9.27 -26.02 3.04
CA THR A 372 -8.46 -24.79 3.10
C THR A 372 -8.54 -24.12 4.47
N LYS A 373 -7.45 -24.19 5.24
CA LYS A 373 -7.33 -23.49 6.53
C LYS A 373 -6.36 -22.33 6.42
N LEU A 374 -6.82 -21.14 6.80
CA LEU A 374 -6.00 -19.94 6.84
C LEU A 374 -4.88 -20.09 7.86
N SER A 375 -5.14 -20.71 9.02
CA SER A 375 -4.11 -20.98 10.02
C SER A 375 -2.98 -21.89 9.50
N GLU A 376 -3.29 -22.86 8.65
CA GLU A 376 -2.30 -23.75 8.04
C GLU A 376 -1.43 -23.01 7.03
N LEU A 377 -1.99 -22.06 6.27
CA LEU A 377 -1.22 -21.18 5.39
C LEU A 377 -0.29 -20.26 6.18
N VAL A 378 -0.79 -19.66 7.27
CA VAL A 378 0.03 -18.77 8.13
C VAL A 378 1.19 -19.56 8.72
N LYS A 379 0.92 -20.74 9.27
CA LYS A 379 1.95 -21.64 9.78
C LYS A 379 2.94 -22.06 8.68
N TRP A 380 2.45 -22.48 7.51
CA TRP A 380 3.31 -22.85 6.39
C TRP A 380 4.22 -21.70 5.97
N SER A 381 3.70 -20.48 5.93
CA SER A 381 4.47 -19.31 5.52
C SER A 381 5.64 -19.04 6.47
N GLU A 382 5.46 -19.24 7.77
CA GLU A 382 6.51 -19.14 8.79
C GLU A 382 7.51 -20.30 8.68
N ASP A 383 7.03 -21.54 8.68
CA ASP A 383 7.87 -22.75 8.64
C ASP A 383 8.75 -22.80 7.38
N SER A 384 8.22 -22.32 6.24
CA SER A 384 8.91 -22.31 4.94
C SER A 384 9.77 -21.07 4.69
N GLY A 385 9.68 -20.03 5.54
CA GLY A 385 10.30 -18.73 5.31
C GLY A 385 9.63 -17.87 4.24
N ALA A 386 8.50 -18.32 3.66
CA ALA A 386 7.77 -17.58 2.64
C ALA A 386 7.24 -16.23 3.14
N ILE A 387 7.02 -16.05 4.44
CA ILE A 387 6.63 -14.76 5.04
C ILE A 387 7.55 -13.62 4.62
N TRP A 388 8.85 -13.85 4.66
CA TRP A 388 9.85 -12.84 4.37
C TRP A 388 9.90 -12.53 2.87
N PHE A 389 9.80 -13.58 2.06
CA PHE A 389 9.72 -13.45 0.60
C PHE A 389 8.48 -12.65 0.18
N HIS A 390 7.31 -12.97 0.73
CA HIS A 390 6.05 -12.29 0.43
C HIS A 390 6.04 -10.82 0.88
N MET A 391 6.66 -10.50 2.03
CA MET A 391 6.85 -9.11 2.47
C MET A 391 7.69 -8.31 1.48
N LEU A 392 8.77 -8.91 0.94
CA LEU A 392 9.61 -8.25 -0.08
C LEU A 392 8.83 -8.02 -1.37
N LEU A 393 8.08 -9.03 -1.83
CA LEU A 393 7.23 -8.90 -3.02
C LEU A 393 6.21 -7.77 -2.88
N SER A 394 5.65 -7.58 -1.69
CA SER A 394 4.57 -6.62 -1.43
C SER A 394 5.07 -5.22 -1.05
N SER A 395 6.39 -5.00 -1.02
CA SER A 395 6.99 -3.69 -0.76
C SER A 395 7.01 -2.82 -2.02
N GLY A 396 6.80 -1.51 -1.85
CA GLY A 396 6.86 -0.52 -2.94
C GLY A 396 8.28 -0.26 -3.43
N PHE A 397 9.27 -0.48 -2.56
CA PHE A 397 10.69 -0.33 -2.86
C PHE A 397 11.44 -1.50 -2.25
N PHE A 398 12.31 -2.12 -3.05
CA PHE A 398 13.19 -3.17 -2.59
C PHE A 398 14.42 -2.60 -1.90
N ASP A 399 14.72 -3.11 -0.70
CA ASP A 399 15.95 -2.82 0.04
C ASP A 399 16.57 -4.14 0.52
N SER A 400 17.83 -4.35 0.11
CA SER A 400 18.61 -5.55 0.44
C SER A 400 19.01 -5.64 1.92
N LEU A 401 18.91 -4.55 2.67
CA LEU A 401 19.20 -4.47 4.10
C LEU A 401 17.94 -4.48 4.96
N SER A 402 16.75 -4.41 4.34
CA SER A 402 15.48 -4.45 5.05
C SER A 402 15.35 -5.67 5.94
N PHE A 403 14.57 -5.54 7.01
CA PHE A 403 14.32 -6.63 7.95
C PHE A 403 13.83 -7.92 7.27
N PRO A 404 12.85 -7.91 6.34
CA PRO A 404 12.45 -9.12 5.64
C PRO A 404 13.58 -9.73 4.81
N CYS A 405 14.42 -8.91 4.14
CA CYS A 405 15.54 -9.43 3.36
C CYS A 405 16.58 -10.12 4.26
N MET A 406 16.91 -9.49 5.38
CA MET A 406 17.84 -10.05 6.37
C MET A 406 17.31 -11.36 7.00
N GLN A 407 16.02 -11.41 7.35
CA GLN A 407 15.39 -12.62 7.86
C GLN A 407 15.37 -13.75 6.80
N LEU A 408 15.02 -13.43 5.56
CA LEU A 408 15.03 -14.40 4.46
C LEU A 408 16.44 -14.96 4.23
N ARG A 409 17.44 -14.08 4.23
CA ARG A 409 18.85 -14.44 4.08
C ARG A 409 19.33 -15.36 5.19
N GLN A 410 18.98 -15.09 6.45
CA GLN A 410 19.27 -15.97 7.58
C GLN A 410 18.56 -17.32 7.46
N TYR A 411 17.30 -17.32 7.03
CA TYR A 411 16.52 -18.55 6.83
C TYR A 411 17.11 -19.47 5.75
N ILE A 412 17.58 -18.90 4.63
CA ILE A 412 18.18 -19.67 3.53
C ILE A 412 19.60 -20.13 3.89
N SER A 413 20.49 -19.17 4.14
CA SER A 413 21.89 -19.31 4.55
C SER A 413 22.61 -18.01 4.20
N ASP A 414 23.12 -17.30 5.21
CA ASP A 414 23.90 -16.06 5.01
C ASP A 414 25.13 -16.31 4.13
N GLN A 415 25.81 -17.43 4.34
CA GLN A 415 26.99 -17.82 3.58
C GLN A 415 26.65 -18.01 2.09
N TRP A 416 25.62 -18.80 1.80
CA TRP A 416 25.20 -19.06 0.42
C TRP A 416 24.79 -17.76 -0.29
N TRP A 417 24.08 -16.88 0.41
CA TRP A 417 23.70 -15.57 -0.13
C TRP A 417 24.93 -14.72 -0.48
N ARG A 418 25.92 -14.62 0.41
CA ARG A 418 27.17 -13.89 0.16
C ARG A 418 27.95 -14.46 -1.01
N GLU A 419 28.08 -15.79 -1.09
CA GLU A 419 28.73 -16.46 -2.21
C GLU A 419 28.05 -16.10 -3.53
N ARG A 420 26.73 -16.09 -3.57
CA ARG A 420 25.95 -15.72 -4.76
C ARG A 420 26.09 -14.24 -5.15
N VAL A 421 26.16 -13.35 -4.16
CA VAL A 421 26.45 -11.92 -4.40
C VAL A 421 27.85 -11.76 -5.01
N ASN A 422 28.86 -12.40 -4.43
CA ASN A 422 30.24 -12.33 -4.94
C ASN A 422 30.36 -12.89 -6.37
N GLU A 423 29.64 -13.97 -6.68
CA GLU A 423 29.57 -14.54 -8.03
C GLU A 423 28.98 -13.56 -9.06
N LEU A 424 27.99 -12.76 -8.66
CA LEU A 424 27.31 -11.80 -9.51
C LEU A 424 28.13 -10.52 -9.68
N GLU A 425 28.75 -10.02 -8.62
CA GLU A 425 29.55 -8.79 -8.60
C GLU A 425 30.65 -8.79 -9.68
N VAL A 426 31.31 -9.94 -9.88
CA VAL A 426 32.42 -10.04 -10.85
C VAL A 426 31.97 -10.09 -12.31
N LYS A 427 30.68 -10.26 -12.58
CA LYS A 427 30.17 -10.44 -13.94
C LYS A 427 30.20 -9.14 -14.75
N PRO A 428 30.57 -9.19 -16.05
CA PRO A 428 30.59 -8.01 -16.92
C PRO A 428 29.24 -7.30 -17.00
N GLU A 429 28.12 -8.04 -17.03
CA GLU A 429 26.80 -7.42 -17.08
C GLU A 429 26.48 -6.57 -15.84
N VAL A 430 26.90 -7.00 -14.65
CA VAL A 430 26.67 -6.27 -13.40
C VAL A 430 27.54 -5.02 -13.36
N LYS A 431 28.81 -5.12 -13.76
CA LYS A 431 29.71 -3.95 -13.84
C LYS A 431 29.21 -2.90 -14.82
N HIS A 432 28.69 -3.33 -15.97
CA HIS A 432 28.10 -2.41 -16.94
C HIS A 432 26.83 -1.75 -16.38
N PHE A 433 25.93 -2.54 -15.78
CA PHE A 433 24.74 -2.01 -15.13
C PHE A 433 25.08 -0.97 -14.06
N VAL A 434 26.05 -1.25 -13.19
CA VAL A 434 26.50 -0.33 -12.14
C VAL A 434 27.04 0.96 -12.73
N ALA A 435 27.89 0.88 -13.76
CA ALA A 435 28.45 2.06 -14.42
C ALA A 435 27.35 2.95 -15.04
N ASP A 436 26.38 2.34 -15.72
CA ASP A 436 25.23 3.05 -16.29
C ASP A 436 24.37 3.70 -15.20
N LYS A 437 24.11 2.97 -14.10
CA LYS A 437 23.32 3.49 -12.98
C LYS A 437 23.99 4.63 -12.23
N LEU A 438 25.31 4.63 -12.10
CA LEU A 438 26.05 5.75 -11.52
C LEU A 438 25.95 7.01 -12.39
N GLN A 439 25.88 6.87 -13.71
CA GLN A 439 25.62 8.00 -14.63
C GLN A 439 24.19 8.52 -14.49
N ASP A 440 23.20 7.62 -14.38
CA ASP A 440 21.82 8.01 -14.12
C ASP A 440 21.68 8.79 -12.80
N LEU A 441 22.37 8.34 -11.74
CA LEU A 441 22.36 9.00 -10.43
C LEU A 441 22.98 10.40 -10.50
N ASP A 442 24.15 10.55 -11.12
CA ASP A 442 24.80 11.87 -11.31
C ASP A 442 23.94 12.84 -12.14
N ALA A 443 23.23 12.34 -13.15
CA ALA A 443 22.27 13.15 -13.92
C ALA A 443 21.05 13.55 -13.08
N TYR A 444 20.56 12.64 -12.24
CA TYR A 444 19.46 12.90 -11.31
C TYR A 444 19.82 13.97 -10.29
N ASP A 445 20.99 13.88 -9.65
CA ASP A 445 21.41 14.83 -8.62
C ASP A 445 21.49 16.25 -9.18
N LYS A 446 21.99 16.42 -10.42
CA LYS A 446 21.99 17.72 -11.12
C LYS A 446 20.60 18.27 -11.39
N ASN A 447 19.65 17.39 -11.75
CA ASN A 447 18.27 17.80 -11.96
C ASN A 447 17.60 18.18 -10.64
N LEU A 448 17.87 17.42 -9.56
CA LEU A 448 17.35 17.71 -8.23
C LEU A 448 17.84 19.07 -7.72
N ASP A 449 19.14 19.37 -7.85
CA ASP A 449 19.72 20.67 -7.50
C ASP A 449 18.98 21.83 -8.20
N GLU A 450 18.60 21.66 -9.47
CA GLU A 450 17.89 22.69 -10.21
C GLU A 450 16.42 22.79 -9.78
N ILE A 451 15.74 21.67 -9.51
CA ILE A 451 14.38 21.65 -8.95
C ILE A 451 14.35 22.36 -7.59
N GLU A 452 15.35 22.13 -6.73
CA GLU A 452 15.47 22.81 -5.44
C GLU A 452 15.67 24.32 -5.61
N ARG A 453 16.48 24.77 -6.58
CA ARG A 453 16.60 26.20 -6.92
C ARG A 453 15.29 26.80 -7.41
N LEU A 454 14.56 26.09 -8.26
CA LEU A 454 13.24 26.53 -8.72
C LEU A 454 12.26 26.61 -7.55
N LYS A 455 12.34 25.68 -6.60
CA LYS A 455 11.52 25.68 -5.39
C LYS A 455 11.86 26.88 -4.50
N ASP A 456 13.13 27.23 -4.37
CA ASP A 456 13.54 28.44 -3.65
C ASP A 456 13.02 29.72 -4.33
N CYS A 457 13.00 29.79 -5.67
CA CYS A 457 12.40 30.90 -6.42
C CYS A 457 10.88 31.00 -6.15
N LEU A 458 10.19 29.86 -6.13
CA LEU A 458 8.77 29.79 -5.77
C LEU A 458 8.53 30.31 -4.34
N ASP A 459 9.36 29.89 -3.37
CA ASP A 459 9.23 30.29 -1.98
C ASP A 459 9.54 31.77 -1.74
N ARG A 460 10.38 32.38 -2.57
CA ARG A 460 10.62 33.83 -2.59
C ARG A 460 9.52 34.63 -3.34
N GLY A 461 8.56 33.96 -3.97
CA GLY A 461 7.50 34.59 -4.77
C GLY A 461 7.99 35.14 -6.12
N GLU A 462 9.13 34.66 -6.61
CA GLU A 462 9.72 35.05 -7.91
C GLU A 462 9.11 34.25 -9.09
N MET A 463 8.36 33.19 -8.79
CA MET A 463 7.71 32.29 -9.73
C MET A 463 6.32 31.88 -9.22
N THR A 464 5.39 31.58 -10.12
CA THR A 464 4.08 31.05 -9.74
C THR A 464 4.12 29.53 -9.52
N ARG A 465 3.14 28.97 -8.81
CA ARG A 465 3.03 27.50 -8.64
C ARG A 465 2.85 26.78 -9.99
N ASP A 466 2.08 27.37 -10.90
CA ASP A 466 1.84 26.79 -12.24
C ASP A 466 3.13 26.79 -13.08
N ASP A 467 3.88 27.90 -13.07
CA ASP A 467 5.17 27.98 -13.78
C ASP A 467 6.18 26.97 -13.21
N PHE A 468 6.19 26.79 -11.88
CA PHE A 468 7.05 25.80 -11.22
C PHE A 468 6.70 24.37 -11.66
N ILE A 469 5.42 24.00 -11.61
CA ILE A 469 4.97 22.66 -12.03
C ILE A 469 5.36 22.38 -13.48
N VAL A 470 5.10 23.32 -14.39
CA VAL A 470 5.48 23.19 -15.80
C VAL A 470 6.99 23.07 -15.99
N ALA A 471 7.79 23.83 -15.22
CA ALA A 471 9.24 23.76 -15.29
C ALA A 471 9.78 22.39 -14.82
N VAL A 472 9.26 21.85 -13.70
CA VAL A 472 9.67 20.55 -13.17
C VAL A 472 9.25 19.40 -14.10
N ASP A 473 8.05 19.45 -14.67
CA ASP A 473 7.57 18.46 -15.64
C ASP A 473 8.40 18.45 -16.95
N GLY A 474 9.10 19.55 -17.24
CA GLY A 474 10.00 19.70 -18.38
C GLY A 474 11.34 18.95 -18.23
N PHE A 475 11.72 18.55 -17.02
CA PHE A 475 12.95 17.79 -16.81
C PHE A 475 12.82 16.41 -17.46
N PRO A 476 13.90 15.90 -18.07
CA PRO A 476 13.87 14.56 -18.64
C PRO A 476 13.67 13.53 -17.52
N SER A 477 12.45 13.03 -17.36
CA SER A 477 12.23 11.68 -16.83
C SER A 477 12.98 10.71 -17.75
N SER A 478 13.67 9.72 -17.18
CA SER A 478 14.65 8.88 -17.89
C SER A 478 14.19 8.57 -19.32
N SER A 479 15.00 8.99 -20.29
CA SER A 479 14.68 8.97 -21.73
C SER A 479 14.37 7.57 -22.30
N LYS A 480 14.47 6.53 -21.47
CA LYS A 480 14.16 5.14 -21.79
C LYS A 480 12.68 4.76 -21.55
N CYS A 481 11.89 5.56 -20.83
CA CYS A 481 10.49 5.23 -20.49
C CYS A 481 9.42 5.73 -21.50
N ARG A 482 9.79 6.55 -22.50
CA ARG A 482 8.80 7.11 -23.45
C ARG A 482 8.30 6.13 -24.53
N HIS A 483 8.83 4.91 -24.62
CA HIS A 483 8.60 4.01 -25.76
C HIS A 483 7.79 2.72 -25.49
N ILE A 484 7.14 2.56 -24.33
CA ILE A 484 6.41 1.31 -24.02
C ILE A 484 4.93 1.54 -23.65
N VAL A 485 4.39 2.75 -23.82
CA VAL A 485 2.96 3.01 -23.55
C VAL A 485 2.30 3.70 -24.75
N GLU A 486 2.11 2.91 -25.81
CA GLU A 486 0.99 3.07 -26.76
C GLU A 486 0.26 1.72 -26.89
#